data_AF-A0A840V3Z9-F1
#
_entry.id   AF-A0A840V3Z9-F1
#
_cell.length_a   1.000
_cell.length_b   1.000
_cell.length_c   1.000
_cell.angle_alpha   90.00
_cell.angle_beta   90.00
_cell.angle_gamma   90.00
#
_symmetry.space_group_name_H-M   'P 1'
#
loop_
_entity.id
_entity.type
_entity.pdbx_description
1 polymer ?
#
loop_
_entity_poly.entity_id
_entity_poly.type
_entity_poly.pdbx_seq_one_letter_code
_entity_poly.pdbx_strand_id
1 'polypeptide(L)'
;MKRPCPPKRPSGFLMLEVVLALGIFGMVATAFAVALARTSDAAQLSQRRMQINRILDSALTATLSLPTLEEGTETAVLDEEIGGAQVEVDTVVIPLEDLVNQDGQSLQEMYRIVVTAHWFENGEWQEESADTWRYSRMYQP
;
A
#
# COMPACT_ATOMS: atom_id res chain seq x y z
N MET A 1 -79.60 -11.83 -7.12
CA MET A 1 -78.34 -11.14 -7.47
C MET A 1 -77.21 -12.16 -7.53
N LYS A 2 -76.64 -12.43 -8.72
CA LYS A 2 -75.47 -13.33 -8.88
C LYS A 2 -74.21 -12.48 -8.81
N ARG A 3 -73.29 -12.81 -7.90
CA ARG A 3 -71.97 -12.16 -7.82
C ARG A 3 -71.07 -12.67 -8.96
N PRO A 4 -70.32 -11.81 -9.66
CA PRO A 4 -69.36 -12.28 -10.65
C PRO A 4 -68.16 -12.95 -9.97
N CYS A 5 -67.79 -14.14 -10.42
CA CYS A 5 -66.55 -14.80 -9.99
C CYS A 5 -65.33 -14.02 -10.52
N PRO A 6 -64.24 -13.92 -9.74
CA PRO A 6 -63.01 -13.27 -10.20
C PRO A 6 -62.34 -14.11 -11.31
N PRO A 7 -61.70 -13.48 -12.31
CA PRO A 7 -60.98 -14.20 -13.34
C PRO A 7 -59.79 -14.97 -12.73
N LYS A 8 -59.73 -16.29 -13.00
CA LYS A 8 -58.54 -17.10 -12.70
C LYS A 8 -57.39 -16.65 -13.58
N ARG A 9 -56.28 -16.23 -12.97
CA ARG A 9 -55.02 -15.97 -13.70
C ARG A 9 -54.52 -17.30 -14.31
N PRO A 10 -54.03 -17.32 -15.56
CA PRO A 10 -53.51 -18.54 -16.16
C PRO A 10 -52.23 -18.97 -15.42
N SER A 11 -52.28 -20.12 -14.74
CA SER A 11 -51.18 -20.65 -13.91
C SER A 11 -50.17 -21.50 -14.70
N GLY A 12 -49.94 -21.18 -15.98
CA GLY A 12 -49.10 -21.98 -16.87
C GLY A 12 -47.60 -21.68 -16.81
N PHE A 13 -47.19 -20.57 -16.19
CA PHE A 13 -45.83 -20.04 -16.26
C PHE A 13 -45.02 -20.11 -14.96
N LEU A 14 -45.56 -20.67 -13.88
CA LEU A 14 -44.89 -20.72 -12.57
C LEU A 14 -43.52 -21.41 -12.62
N MET A 15 -43.40 -22.50 -13.37
CA MET A 15 -42.12 -23.19 -13.54
C MET A 15 -41.11 -22.33 -14.32
N LEU A 16 -41.56 -21.60 -15.35
CA LEU A 16 -40.68 -20.71 -16.10
C LEU A 16 -40.21 -19.53 -15.24
N GLU A 17 -41.10 -18.96 -14.43
CA GLU A 17 -40.78 -17.86 -13.51
C GLU A 17 -39.73 -18.28 -12.48
N VAL A 18 -39.88 -19.48 -11.90
CA VAL A 18 -38.89 -20.02 -10.96
C VAL A 18 -37.54 -20.26 -11.65
N VAL A 19 -37.54 -20.84 -12.85
CA VAL A 19 -36.30 -21.05 -13.63
C VAL A 19 -35.63 -19.72 -13.98
N LEU A 20 -36.41 -18.72 -14.39
CA LEU A 20 -35.90 -17.39 -14.73
C LEU A 20 -35.35 -16.68 -13.48
N ALA A 21 -36.06 -16.77 -12.35
CA ALA A 21 -35.59 -16.23 -11.07
C ALA A 21 -34.29 -16.89 -10.63
N LEU A 22 -34.18 -18.22 -10.72
CA LEU A 22 -32.96 -18.97 -10.43
C LEU A 22 -31.80 -18.56 -11.36
N GLY A 23 -32.07 -18.37 -12.66
CA GLY A 23 -31.08 -17.93 -13.63
C GLY A 23 -30.56 -16.52 -13.33
N ILE A 24 -31.46 -15.57 -13.06
CA ILE A 24 -31.08 -14.20 -12.69
C ILE A 24 -30.33 -14.19 -11.36
N PHE A 25 -30.82 -14.94 -10.37
CA PHE A 25 -30.16 -15.03 -9.08
C PHE A 25 -28.75 -15.61 -9.20
N GLY A 26 -28.57 -16.67 -10.00
CA GLY A 26 -27.25 -17.24 -10.28
C GLY A 26 -26.31 -16.25 -10.96
N MET A 27 -26.80 -15.49 -11.94
CA MET A 27 -26.03 -14.43 -12.60
C MET A 27 -25.62 -13.33 -11.62
N VAL A 28 -26.53 -12.88 -10.75
CA VAL A 28 -26.22 -11.86 -9.74
C VAL A 28 -25.22 -12.38 -8.71
N ALA A 29 -25.39 -13.60 -8.22
CA ALA A 29 -24.50 -14.20 -7.23
C ALA A 29 -23.08 -14.35 -7.77
N THR A 30 -22.92 -14.82 -9.01
CA THR A 30 -21.61 -14.97 -9.66
C THR A 30 -20.97 -13.61 -9.96
N ALA A 31 -21.73 -12.63 -10.46
CA ALA A 31 -21.25 -11.28 -10.69
C ALA A 31 -20.75 -10.63 -9.38
N PHE A 32 -21.49 -10.80 -8.29
CA PHE A 32 -21.09 -10.31 -6.97
C PHE A 32 -19.82 -10.99 -6.46
N ALA A 33 -19.71 -12.31 -6.59
CA ALA A 33 -18.51 -13.05 -6.18
C ALA A 33 -17.26 -12.56 -6.91
N VAL A 34 -17.35 -12.31 -8.22
CA VAL A 34 -16.24 -11.76 -9.01
C VAL A 34 -15.90 -10.33 -8.58
N ALA A 35 -16.90 -9.49 -8.34
CA ALA A 35 -16.67 -8.12 -7.88
C ALA A 35 -15.99 -8.07 -6.49
N LEU A 36 -16.41 -8.97 -5.60
CA LEU A 36 -15.83 -9.10 -4.26
C LEU A 36 -14.38 -9.56 -4.32
N ALA A 37 -14.07 -10.57 -5.14
CA ALA A 37 -12.70 -11.05 -5.33
C ALA A 37 -11.77 -9.92 -5.80
N ARG A 38 -12.19 -9.17 -6.84
CA ARG A 38 -11.41 -8.03 -7.35
C ARG A 38 -11.21 -6.93 -6.31
N THR A 39 -12.23 -6.65 -5.52
CA THR A 39 -12.14 -5.67 -4.43
C THR A 39 -11.17 -6.14 -3.35
N SER A 40 -11.19 -7.43 -3.01
CA SER A 40 -10.28 -8.02 -2.04
C SER A 40 -8.82 -7.93 -2.51
N ASP A 41 -8.56 -8.26 -3.77
CA ASP A 41 -7.21 -8.16 -4.35
C ASP A 41 -6.69 -6.71 -4.31
N ALA A 42 -7.54 -5.75 -4.68
CA ALA A 42 -7.20 -4.33 -4.61
C ALA A 42 -6.96 -3.85 -3.18
N ALA A 43 -7.77 -4.31 -2.22
CA ALA A 43 -7.60 -3.98 -0.81
C ALA A 43 -6.28 -4.53 -0.25
N GLN A 44 -5.92 -5.76 -0.59
CA GLN A 44 -4.65 -6.36 -0.20
C GLN A 44 -3.45 -5.59 -0.76
N LEU A 45 -3.49 -5.22 -2.05
CA LEU A 45 -2.44 -4.40 -2.66
C LEU A 45 -2.29 -3.05 -1.95
N SER A 46 -3.41 -2.40 -1.62
CA SER A 46 -3.39 -1.13 -0.88
C SER A 46 -2.80 -1.30 0.52
N GLN A 47 -3.15 -2.37 1.23
CA GLN A 47 -2.63 -2.65 2.56
C GLN A 47 -1.11 -2.88 2.53
N ARG A 48 -0.62 -3.63 1.54
CA ARG A 48 0.83 -3.87 1.35
C ARG A 48 1.59 -2.57 1.13
N ARG A 49 1.10 -1.69 0.24
CA ARG A 49 1.72 -0.37 0.01
C ARG A 49 1.74 0.50 1.26
N MET A 50 0.66 0.51 2.04
CA MET A 50 0.60 1.25 3.30
C MET A 50 1.61 0.72 4.34
N GLN A 51 1.82 -0.60 4.36
CA GLN A 51 2.81 -1.22 5.24
C GLN A 51 4.24 -0.83 4.83
N ILE A 52 4.60 -0.97 3.55
CA ILE A 52 5.92 -0.58 3.03
C ILE A 52 6.20 0.90 3.31
N ASN A 53 5.26 1.79 2.99
CA ASN A 53 5.42 3.22 3.28
C ASN A 53 5.63 3.50 4.76
N ARG A 54 4.93 2.79 5.66
CA ARG A 54 5.12 2.95 7.10
C ARG A 54 6.52 2.51 7.54
N ILE A 55 7.03 1.40 6.98
CA ILE A 55 8.38 0.91 7.25
C ILE A 55 9.41 1.96 6.83
N LEU A 56 9.30 2.45 5.59
CA LEU A 56 10.18 3.48 5.05
C LEU A 56 10.11 4.78 5.86
N ASP A 57 8.91 5.28 6.17
CA ASP A 57 8.71 6.48 6.99
C ASP A 57 9.29 6.32 8.40
N SER A 58 9.12 5.14 9.00
CA SER A 58 9.66 4.84 10.32
C SER A 58 11.19 4.82 10.32
N ALA A 59 11.80 4.18 9.33
CA ALA A 59 13.25 4.13 9.17
C ALA A 59 13.82 5.53 8.90
N LEU A 60 13.21 6.30 7.99
CA LEU A 60 13.57 7.70 7.75
C LEU A 60 13.47 8.53 9.04
N THR A 61 12.37 8.41 9.78
CA THR A 61 12.16 9.16 11.02
C THR A 61 13.19 8.76 12.08
N ALA A 62 13.52 7.48 12.19
CA ALA A 62 14.55 6.99 13.10
C ALA A 62 15.91 7.64 12.78
N THR A 63 16.34 7.62 11.52
CA THR A 63 17.60 8.26 11.09
C THR A 63 17.58 9.77 11.30
N LEU A 64 16.47 10.44 10.98
CA LEU A 64 16.31 11.89 11.19
C LEU A 64 16.35 12.29 12.66
N SER A 65 15.95 11.40 13.57
CA SER A 65 15.97 11.64 15.01
C SER A 65 17.36 11.56 15.63
N LEU A 66 18.35 11.03 14.91
CA LEU A 66 19.73 10.94 15.40
C LEU A 66 20.34 12.35 15.58
N PRO A 67 20.98 12.63 16.73
CA PRO A 67 21.56 13.95 17.00
C PRO A 67 22.68 14.30 16.02
N THR A 68 23.45 13.30 15.60
CA THR A 68 24.52 13.39 14.61
C THR A 68 24.30 12.32 13.55
N LEU A 69 24.47 12.71 12.28
CA LEU A 69 24.46 11.76 11.17
C LEU A 69 25.89 11.35 10.87
N GLU A 70 26.12 10.05 10.78
CA GLU A 70 27.37 9.47 10.30
C GLU A 70 27.17 9.07 8.83
N GLU A 71 28.16 9.38 8.00
CA GLU A 71 28.18 8.90 6.61
C GLU A 71 28.35 7.38 6.61
N GLY A 72 27.54 6.69 5.80
CA GLY A 72 27.64 5.25 5.67
C GLY A 72 26.37 4.58 5.20
N THR A 73 26.42 3.25 5.19
CA THR A 73 25.29 2.37 4.91
C THR A 73 25.05 1.50 6.12
N GLU A 74 23.82 1.49 6.62
CA GLU A 74 23.36 0.64 7.71
C GLU A 74 22.24 -0.26 7.21
N THR A 75 22.38 -1.57 7.42
CA THR A 75 21.36 -2.57 7.07
C THR A 75 20.69 -3.05 8.35
N ALA A 76 19.36 -2.93 8.41
CA ALA A 76 18.55 -3.43 9.50
C ALA A 76 17.57 -4.48 8.98
N VAL A 77 17.58 -5.66 9.60
CA VAL A 77 16.58 -6.70 9.32
C VAL A 77 15.40 -6.49 10.26
N LEU A 78 14.20 -6.36 9.70
CA LEU A 78 12.99 -6.15 10.50
C LEU A 78 12.31 -7.49 10.83
N ASP A 79 11.64 -7.53 11.98
CA ASP A 79 10.75 -8.63 12.36
C ASP A 79 9.39 -8.57 11.62
N GLU A 80 9.12 -7.47 10.90
CA GLU A 80 7.93 -7.32 10.08
C GLU A 80 8.04 -8.14 8.78
N GLU A 81 6.95 -8.82 8.41
CA GLU A 81 6.84 -9.57 7.17
C GLU A 81 5.91 -8.87 6.17
N ILE A 82 6.31 -8.86 4.89
CA ILE A 82 5.48 -8.43 3.77
C ILE A 82 5.26 -9.64 2.87
N GLY A 83 4.00 -10.02 2.66
CA GLY A 83 3.66 -11.19 1.85
C GLY A 83 4.18 -12.53 2.41
N GLY A 84 4.55 -12.57 3.70
CA GLY A 84 5.16 -13.74 4.35
C GLY A 84 6.67 -13.87 4.17
N ALA A 85 7.33 -12.82 3.68
CA ALA A 85 8.78 -12.74 3.60
C ALA A 85 9.32 -11.66 4.54
N GLN A 86 10.50 -11.90 5.09
CA GLN A 86 11.22 -10.94 5.93
C GLN A 86 11.65 -9.73 5.11
N VAL A 87 11.65 -8.57 5.75
CA VAL A 87 12.01 -7.29 5.13
C VAL A 87 13.39 -6.85 5.63
N GLU A 88 14.28 -6.55 4.70
CA GLU A 88 15.58 -5.94 4.95
C GLU A 88 15.51 -4.46 4.58
N VAL A 89 16.05 -3.57 5.42
CA VAL A 89 16.04 -2.13 5.20
C VAL A 89 17.46 -1.60 5.21
N ASP A 90 17.88 -1.03 4.08
CA ASP A 90 19.15 -0.35 3.91
C ASP A 90 18.95 1.16 4.03
N THR A 91 19.72 1.78 4.91
CA THR A 91 19.76 3.23 5.09
C THR A 91 21.12 3.75 4.67
N VAL A 92 21.13 4.68 3.71
CA VAL A 92 22.33 5.31 3.17
C VAL A 92 22.31 6.80 3.48
N VAL A 93 23.35 7.29 4.14
CA VAL A 93 23.54 8.71 4.47
C VAL A 93 24.68 9.26 3.62
N ILE A 94 24.38 10.24 2.77
CA ILE A 94 25.31 10.83 1.80
C ILE A 94 25.52 12.31 2.13
N PRO A 95 26.75 12.77 2.45
CA PRO A 95 27.04 14.19 2.63
C PRO A 95 26.97 14.95 1.31
N LEU A 96 26.45 16.18 1.36
CA LEU A 96 26.38 17.10 0.23
C LEU A 96 27.26 18.32 0.51
N GLU A 97 28.46 18.34 -0.06
CA GLU A 97 29.51 19.31 0.30
C GLU A 97 29.47 20.61 -0.53
N ASP A 98 28.85 20.60 -1.71
CA ASP A 98 28.89 21.70 -2.68
C ASP A 98 27.55 22.48 -2.81
N LEU A 99 26.66 22.39 -1.82
CA LEU A 99 25.42 23.17 -1.86
C LEU A 99 25.64 24.62 -1.42
N VAL A 100 24.95 25.53 -2.10
CA VAL A 100 24.87 26.96 -1.78
C VAL A 100 23.42 27.39 -1.67
N ASN A 101 23.12 28.27 -0.71
CA ASN A 101 21.79 28.87 -0.57
C ASN A 101 21.61 30.04 -1.57
N GLN A 102 20.41 30.63 -1.59
CA GLN A 102 20.09 31.77 -2.48
C GLN A 102 20.96 33.00 -2.24
N ASP A 103 21.53 33.13 -1.04
CA ASP A 103 22.42 34.23 -0.64
C ASP A 103 23.90 33.93 -0.96
N GLY A 104 24.20 32.81 -1.61
CA GLY A 104 25.56 32.40 -1.98
C GLY A 104 26.40 31.85 -0.83
N GLN A 105 25.77 31.52 0.31
CA GLN A 105 26.44 30.89 1.45
C GLN A 105 26.48 29.38 1.28
N SER A 106 27.63 28.76 1.56
CA SER A 106 27.79 27.31 1.54
C SER A 106 26.95 26.64 2.64
N LEU A 107 26.17 25.64 2.24
CA LEU A 107 25.37 24.77 3.11
C LEU A 107 26.19 23.54 3.49
N GLN A 108 27.08 23.72 4.45
CA GLN A 108 27.84 22.62 5.07
C GLN A 108 26.91 21.76 5.94
N GLU A 109 27.21 20.46 6.09
CA GLU A 109 26.40 19.53 6.92
C GLU A 109 24.98 19.33 6.38
N MET A 110 24.84 19.32 5.06
CA MET A 110 23.66 18.84 4.36
C MET A 110 23.84 17.35 4.04
N TYR A 111 22.81 16.56 4.30
CA TYR A 111 22.82 15.13 4.06
C TYR A 111 21.61 14.72 3.23
N ARG A 112 21.82 13.83 2.25
CA ARG A 112 20.76 13.07 1.61
C ARG A 112 20.68 11.72 2.28
N ILE A 113 19.51 11.39 2.80
CA ILE A 113 19.23 10.10 3.43
C ILE A 113 18.34 9.33 2.45
N VAL A 114 18.76 8.12 2.10
CA VAL A 114 18.01 7.20 1.25
C VAL A 114 17.75 5.95 2.05
N VAL A 115 16.49 5.55 2.16
CA VAL A 115 16.08 4.31 2.82
C VAL A 115 15.46 3.41 1.75
N THR A 116 15.90 2.15 1.72
CA THR A 116 15.51 1.16 0.74
C THR A 116 15.04 -0.10 1.45
N ALA A 117 13.83 -0.54 1.18
CA ALA A 117 13.28 -1.79 1.69
C ALA A 117 13.40 -2.88 0.61
N HIS A 118 13.89 -4.05 1.00
CA HIS A 118 14.04 -5.23 0.16
C HIS A 118 13.22 -6.39 0.75
N TRP A 119 12.42 -7.06 -0.10
CA TRP A 119 11.67 -8.25 0.31
C TRP A 119 11.48 -9.20 -0.87
N PHE A 120 11.23 -10.48 -0.59
CA PHE A 120 10.99 -11.49 -1.62
C PHE A 120 9.49 -11.75 -1.79
N GLU A 121 8.95 -11.50 -2.97
CA GLU A 121 7.52 -11.70 -3.25
C GLU A 121 7.30 -12.23 -4.67
N ASN A 122 6.34 -13.15 -4.84
CA ASN A 122 5.98 -13.73 -6.13
C ASN A 122 7.15 -14.38 -6.91
N GLY A 123 8.20 -14.82 -6.22
CA GLY A 123 9.36 -15.46 -6.83
C GLY A 123 10.48 -14.50 -7.24
N GLU A 124 10.33 -13.19 -6.97
CA GLU A 124 11.30 -12.17 -7.32
C GLU A 124 11.62 -11.27 -6.12
N TRP A 125 12.84 -10.74 -6.09
CA TRP A 125 13.20 -9.68 -5.14
C TRP A 125 12.53 -8.38 -5.57
N GLN A 126 11.86 -7.75 -4.61
CA GLN A 126 11.23 -6.45 -4.74
C GLN A 126 12.03 -5.43 -3.94
N GLU A 127 11.98 -4.18 -4.39
CA GLU A 127 12.67 -3.06 -3.76
C GLU A 127 11.78 -1.81 -3.84
N GLU A 128 11.72 -1.06 -2.74
CA GLU A 128 11.09 0.26 -2.71
C GLU A 128 11.92 1.21 -1.86
N SER A 129 12.15 2.43 -2.37
CA SER A 129 13.03 3.41 -1.75
C SER A 129 12.34 4.74 -1.50
N ALA A 130 12.68 5.41 -0.41
CA ALA A 130 12.29 6.78 -0.11
C ALA A 130 13.53 7.60 0.24
N ASP A 131 13.55 8.88 -0.16
CA ASP A 131 14.65 9.78 0.13
C ASP A 131 14.21 11.10 0.75
N THR A 132 15.09 11.66 1.58
CA THR A 132 14.88 12.96 2.22
C THR A 132 16.21 13.69 2.40
N TRP A 133 16.15 15.01 2.55
CA TRP A 133 17.32 15.86 2.77
C TRP A 133 17.24 16.47 4.17
N ARG A 134 18.35 16.41 4.92
CA ARG A 134 18.45 17.00 6.26
C ARG A 134 19.63 17.94 6.34
N TYR A 135 19.35 19.15 6.82
CA TYR A 135 20.37 20.12 7.20
C TYR A 135 20.60 20.05 8.72
N SER A 136 21.79 19.62 9.13
CA SER A 136 22.06 19.33 10.55
C SER A 136 21.97 20.57 11.45
N ARG A 137 22.36 21.76 10.95
CA ARG A 137 22.34 23.01 11.74
C ARG A 137 20.94 23.52 12.08
N MET A 138 19.87 23.00 11.46
CA MET A 138 18.50 23.35 11.85
C MET A 138 18.04 22.71 13.17
N TYR A 139 18.75 21.67 13.64
CA TYR A 139 18.36 20.86 14.80
C TYR A 139 19.38 20.91 15.94
N GLN A 140 20.45 21.71 15.80
CA GLN A 140 21.40 21.97 16.88
C GLN A 140 20.90 23.16 17.73
N PRO A 141 20.84 23.03 19.07
CA PRO A 141 20.39 24.08 19.97
C PRO A 141 21.35 25.27 20.07
#